data_AF-A0A1B7SFS9-F1
#
_entry.id   AF-A0A1B7SFS9-F1
#
_cell.length_a   1.000
_cell.length_b   1.000
_cell.length_c   1.000
_cell.angle_alpha   90.00
_cell.angle_beta   90.00
_cell.angle_gamma   90.00
#
_symmetry.space_group_name_H-M   'P 1'
#
loop_
_entity.id
_entity.type
_entity.pdbx_description
1 polymer ?
#
loop_
_entity_poly.entity_id
_entity_poly.type
_entity_poly.pdbx_seq_one_letter_code
_entity_poly.pdbx_strand_id
1 'polypeptide(L)'
;MVPKKQTKAAKRRSAQNQKREIEPEVRQDSLARNMLASQPKLTPKSEKRHVKKSQLKKELRIAKLYGKKKEKVYDEKELDIPVLNKAIQPGVLKKRGKKGKKFVADNDSITLNRLIRQINDEKDLETESKLEKAKRLEEIRELRRQEMERKEQEKKMKVEDKKEEIKLKAATARSIRRKNAKLAKKEILKPDSKKSVSFA
;
A
#
# COMPACT_ATOMS: atom_id res chain seq x y z
N MET A 1 16.66 -40.15 -52.16
CA MET A 1 17.18 -39.06 -53.03
C MET A 1 17.98 -38.09 -52.17
N VAL A 2 19.31 -38.08 -52.30
CA VAL A 2 20.19 -37.17 -51.55
C VAL A 2 20.35 -35.86 -52.34
N PRO A 3 20.13 -34.68 -51.74
CA PRO A 3 20.23 -33.42 -52.46
C PRO A 3 21.68 -33.13 -52.88
N LYS A 4 21.91 -32.96 -54.18
CA LYS A 4 23.21 -32.57 -54.75
C LYS A 4 23.61 -31.19 -54.21
N LYS A 5 24.64 -31.14 -53.35
CA LYS A 5 25.23 -29.88 -52.87
C LYS A 5 25.81 -29.12 -54.06
N GLN A 6 25.36 -27.88 -54.26
CA GLN A 6 25.87 -27.00 -55.30
C GLN A 6 27.39 -26.79 -55.15
N THR A 7 28.11 -26.80 -56.27
CA THR A 7 29.57 -26.64 -56.29
C THR A 7 29.98 -25.25 -55.82
N LYS A 8 31.17 -25.13 -55.23
CA LYS A 8 31.70 -23.84 -54.72
C LYS A 8 31.73 -22.74 -55.79
N ALA A 9 31.84 -23.10 -57.06
CA ALA A 9 31.78 -22.18 -58.18
C ALA A 9 30.40 -21.50 -58.33
N ALA A 10 29.29 -22.23 -58.16
CA ALA A 10 27.95 -21.68 -58.25
C ALA A 10 27.66 -20.65 -57.14
N LYS A 11 28.19 -20.89 -55.93
CA LYS A 11 28.09 -19.94 -54.80
C LYS A 11 28.90 -18.66 -55.02
N ARG A 12 30.02 -18.72 -55.72
CA ARG A 12 30.83 -17.53 -56.04
C ARG A 12 30.13 -16.63 -57.07
N ARG A 13 29.42 -17.20 -58.04
CA ARG A 13 28.71 -16.42 -59.07
C ARG A 13 27.53 -15.61 -58.52
N SER A 14 26.83 -16.08 -57.48
CA SER A 14 25.73 -15.33 -56.88
C SER A 14 26.19 -14.14 -56.02
N ALA A 15 27.42 -14.19 -55.48
CA ALA A 15 27.99 -13.10 -54.68
C ALA A 15 28.56 -11.97 -55.54
N GLN A 16 28.85 -12.24 -56.82
CA GLN A 16 29.56 -11.30 -57.70
C GLN A 16 28.66 -10.20 -58.30
N ASN A 17 27.34 -10.40 -58.29
CA ASN A 17 26.34 -9.44 -58.80
C ASN A 17 25.56 -8.73 -57.69
N GLN A 18 26.20 -8.42 -56.57
CA GLN A 18 25.62 -7.47 -55.61
C GLN A 18 25.80 -6.05 -56.16
N LYS A 19 24.68 -5.36 -56.40
CA LYS A 19 24.68 -3.96 -56.82
C LYS A 19 25.48 -3.16 -55.79
N ARG A 20 26.40 -2.31 -56.26
CA ARG A 20 27.08 -1.33 -55.39
C ARG A 20 26.07 -0.25 -55.03
N GLU A 21 25.39 -0.40 -53.90
CA GLU A 21 24.61 0.69 -53.33
C GLU A 21 25.58 1.62 -52.59
N ILE A 22 25.67 2.86 -53.05
CA ILE A 22 26.46 3.91 -52.40
C ILE A 22 25.58 4.47 -51.29
N GLU A 23 25.49 3.74 -50.18
CA GLU A 23 24.93 4.27 -48.94
C GLU A 23 25.95 5.25 -48.34
N PRO A 24 25.56 6.47 -47.96
CA PRO A 24 26.49 7.41 -47.35
C PRO A 24 27.06 6.80 -46.07
N GLU A 25 28.39 6.75 -45.97
CA GLU A 25 29.15 6.12 -44.88
C GLU A 25 28.68 6.59 -43.49
N VAL A 26 28.17 7.81 -43.41
CA VAL A 26 27.57 8.45 -42.22
C VAL A 26 26.47 7.60 -41.57
N ARG A 27 25.71 6.79 -42.34
CA ARG A 27 24.61 5.97 -41.79
C ARG A 27 25.02 4.56 -41.40
N GLN A 28 26.07 4.01 -42.01
CA GLN A 28 26.55 2.66 -41.69
C GLN A 28 27.52 2.67 -40.52
N ASP A 29 28.28 3.76 -40.36
CA ASP A 29 29.26 3.86 -39.31
C ASP A 29 28.60 4.16 -37.97
N SER A 30 28.60 3.16 -37.08
CA SER A 30 28.04 3.24 -35.73
C SER A 30 28.68 4.37 -34.90
N LEU A 31 29.92 4.73 -35.22
CA LEU A 31 30.65 5.83 -34.58
C LEU A 31 30.20 7.19 -35.13
N ALA A 32 29.96 7.30 -36.44
CA ALA A 32 29.52 8.54 -37.09
C ALA A 32 28.14 8.98 -36.61
N ARG A 33 27.26 8.03 -36.26
CA ARG A 33 25.96 8.35 -35.67
C ARG A 33 26.08 9.15 -34.38
N ASN A 34 27.14 9.00 -33.58
CA ASN A 34 27.32 9.77 -32.33
C ASN A 34 27.92 11.17 -32.55
N MET A 35 28.40 11.50 -33.75
CA MET A 35 29.05 12.79 -34.06
C MET A 35 28.12 13.82 -34.70
N LEU A 36 26.89 13.45 -35.06
CA LEU A 36 25.92 14.41 -35.61
C LEU A 36 25.45 15.37 -34.50
N ALA A 37 25.50 16.68 -34.78
CA ALA A 37 25.13 17.74 -33.84
C ALA A 37 23.65 17.70 -33.40
N SER A 38 22.78 17.06 -34.20
CA SER A 38 21.35 16.88 -33.91
C SER A 38 21.03 15.44 -33.52
N GLN A 39 21.53 14.99 -32.37
CA GLN A 39 21.07 13.71 -31.82
C GLN A 39 19.63 13.84 -31.30
N PRO A 40 18.69 12.95 -31.70
CA PRO A 40 17.43 12.84 -30.99
C PRO A 40 17.71 12.36 -29.56
N LYS A 41 17.10 13.02 -28.56
CA LYS A 41 17.20 12.61 -27.16
C LYS A 41 16.52 11.24 -26.97
N LEU A 42 17.30 10.18 -27.13
CA LEU A 42 16.84 8.81 -26.89
C LEU A 42 16.68 8.62 -25.38
N THR A 43 15.49 8.19 -24.96
CA THR A 43 15.27 7.76 -23.58
C THR A 43 16.13 6.51 -23.30
N PRO A 44 16.74 6.41 -22.10
CA PRO A 44 17.54 5.24 -21.76
C PRO A 44 16.67 3.98 -21.83
N LYS A 45 17.22 2.89 -22.39
CA LYS A 45 16.54 1.60 -22.38
C LYS A 45 16.29 1.19 -20.93
N SER A 46 15.09 0.70 -20.64
CA SER A 46 14.73 0.23 -19.29
C SER A 46 15.64 -0.92 -18.88
N GLU A 47 16.29 -0.81 -17.72
CA GLU A 47 17.16 -1.86 -17.15
C GLU A 47 16.42 -3.19 -16.97
N LYS A 48 15.11 -3.11 -16.70
CA LYS A 48 14.27 -4.28 -16.47
C LYS A 48 13.46 -4.60 -17.72
N ARG A 49 13.47 -5.86 -18.11
CA ARG A 49 12.66 -6.37 -19.21
C ARG A 49 11.20 -6.45 -18.78
N HIS A 50 10.31 -5.73 -19.47
CA HIS A 50 8.88 -5.86 -19.26
C HIS A 50 8.36 -7.23 -19.70
N VAL A 51 7.43 -7.79 -18.92
CA VAL A 51 6.75 -9.05 -19.22
C VAL A 51 5.91 -8.90 -20.49
N LYS A 52 5.88 -9.92 -21.35
CA LYS A 52 5.08 -9.87 -22.59
C LYS A 52 3.58 -9.76 -22.26
N LYS A 53 2.81 -9.02 -23.07
CA LYS A 53 1.36 -8.78 -22.85
C LYS A 53 0.55 -10.06 -22.60
N SER A 54 0.90 -11.17 -23.27
CA SER A 54 0.24 -12.47 -23.10
C SER A 54 0.50 -13.11 -21.73
N GLN A 55 1.71 -12.97 -21.19
CA GLN A 55 2.08 -13.44 -19.86
C GLN A 55 1.40 -12.58 -18.78
N LEU A 56 1.41 -11.25 -18.97
CA LEU A 56 0.73 -10.31 -18.07
C LEU A 56 -0.78 -10.59 -17.99
N LYS A 57 -1.45 -10.88 -19.13
CA LYS A 57 -2.87 -11.25 -19.14
C LYS A 57 -3.15 -12.55 -18.38
N LYS A 58 -2.25 -13.54 -18.46
CA LYS A 58 -2.37 -14.79 -17.69
C LYS A 58 -2.21 -14.53 -16.20
N GLU A 59 -1.20 -13.75 -15.80
CA GLU A 59 -0.96 -13.38 -14.40
C GLU A 59 -2.14 -12.60 -13.80
N LEU A 60 -2.68 -11.62 -14.52
CA LEU A 60 -3.86 -10.87 -14.07
C LEU A 60 -5.10 -11.76 -13.92
N ARG A 61 -5.30 -12.72 -14.82
CA ARG A 61 -6.42 -13.68 -14.72
C ARG A 61 -6.28 -14.56 -13.47
N ILE A 62 -5.07 -15.06 -13.21
CA ILE A 62 -4.76 -15.86 -12.01
C ILE A 62 -4.95 -15.02 -10.75
N ALA A 63 -4.46 -13.77 -10.74
CA ALA A 63 -4.59 -12.87 -9.59
C ALA A 63 -6.03 -12.49 -9.29
N LYS A 64 -6.90 -12.36 -10.30
CA LYS A 64 -8.34 -12.13 -10.11
C LYS A 64 -9.05 -13.35 -9.51
N LEU A 65 -8.66 -14.56 -9.93
CA LEU A 65 -9.33 -15.79 -9.49
C LEU A 65 -8.87 -16.26 -8.10
N TYR A 66 -7.56 -16.17 -7.84
CA TYR A 66 -6.93 -16.74 -6.63
C TYR A 66 -6.24 -15.71 -5.74
N GLY A 67 -6.30 -14.42 -6.09
CA GLY A 67 -5.51 -13.38 -5.42
C GLY A 67 -4.05 -13.34 -5.87
N LYS A 68 -3.35 -12.23 -5.59
CA LYS A 68 -1.91 -12.12 -5.82
C LYS A 68 -1.17 -13.03 -4.84
N LYS A 69 -0.44 -14.02 -5.33
CA LYS A 69 0.44 -14.84 -4.50
C LYS A 69 1.52 -13.94 -3.90
N LYS A 70 1.68 -13.98 -2.58
CA LYS A 70 2.80 -13.34 -1.91
C LYS A 70 4.07 -14.10 -2.28
N GLU A 71 5.11 -13.38 -2.68
CA GLU A 71 6.43 -13.95 -2.84
C GLU A 71 6.90 -14.45 -1.47
N LYS A 72 7.40 -15.69 -1.42
CA LYS A 72 7.99 -16.24 -0.20
C LYS A 72 9.35 -15.58 -0.04
N VAL A 73 9.40 -14.54 0.80
CA VAL A 73 10.66 -13.95 1.26
C VAL A 73 11.10 -14.83 2.42
N TYR A 74 12.16 -15.60 2.21
CA TYR A 74 12.74 -16.42 3.25
C TYR A 74 13.65 -15.54 4.11
N ASP A 75 13.48 -15.62 5.42
CA ASP A 75 14.41 -15.00 6.35
C ASP A 75 15.71 -15.82 6.39
N GLU A 76 16.84 -15.19 6.73
CA GLU A 76 18.16 -15.86 6.84
C GLU A 76 18.11 -17.11 7.74
N LYS A 77 17.18 -17.13 8.70
CA LYS A 77 16.92 -18.24 9.62
C LYS A 77 16.24 -19.44 8.96
N GLU A 78 15.46 -19.22 7.92
CA GLU A 78 14.71 -20.28 7.21
C GLU A 78 15.58 -20.98 6.16
N LEU A 79 16.70 -20.38 5.78
CA LEU A 79 17.66 -20.92 4.81
C LEU A 79 18.80 -21.71 5.48
N ASP A 80 18.74 -21.97 6.80
CA ASP A 80 19.79 -22.63 7.60
C ASP A 80 21.20 -22.07 7.33
N ILE A 81 21.27 -20.76 7.05
CA ILE A 81 22.56 -20.09 6.80
C ILE A 81 23.24 -19.88 8.14
N PRO A 82 24.49 -20.35 8.33
CA PRO A 82 25.21 -20.16 9.59
C PRO A 82 25.38 -18.66 9.85
N VAL A 83 24.98 -18.21 11.04
CA VAL A 83 25.12 -16.82 11.45
C VAL A 83 26.58 -16.56 11.77
N LEU A 84 27.22 -15.68 10.99
CA LEU A 84 28.57 -15.22 11.28
C LEU A 84 28.61 -14.43 12.59
N ASN A 85 29.73 -14.51 13.31
CA ASN A 85 29.97 -13.72 14.51
C ASN A 85 29.91 -12.22 14.16
N LYS A 86 28.87 -11.54 14.63
CA LYS A 86 28.71 -10.08 14.47
C LYS A 86 29.42 -9.38 15.63
N ALA A 87 30.07 -8.25 15.35
CA ALA A 87 30.59 -7.39 16.42
C ALA A 87 29.43 -6.95 17.33
N ILE A 88 29.54 -7.22 18.63
CA ILE A 88 28.61 -6.70 19.63
C ILE A 88 28.77 -5.19 19.59
N GLN A 89 27.82 -4.47 19.00
CA GLN A 89 27.76 -3.02 19.09
C GLN A 89 27.47 -2.71 20.57
N PRO A 90 28.40 -2.10 21.33
CA PRO A 90 28.18 -1.80 22.74
C PRO A 90 27.19 -0.62 22.84
N GLY A 91 25.90 -0.94 22.74
CA GLY A 91 24.81 0.00 22.89
C GLY A 91 23.83 -0.50 23.95
N VAL A 92 23.32 0.42 24.77
CA VAL A 92 22.23 0.12 25.71
C VAL A 92 20.99 -0.27 24.89
N LEU A 93 20.61 -1.55 24.93
CA LEU A 93 19.33 -2.04 24.39
C LEU A 93 18.20 -1.31 25.13
N LYS A 94 17.64 -0.26 24.53
CA LYS A 94 16.43 0.40 25.04
C LYS A 94 15.30 -0.64 25.05
N LYS A 95 14.99 -1.21 26.23
CA LYS A 95 13.84 -2.10 26.39
C LYS A 95 12.60 -1.37 25.89
N ARG A 96 12.00 -1.86 24.78
CA ARG A 96 10.74 -1.32 24.27
C ARG A 96 9.61 -1.79 25.20
N GLY A 97 9.06 -0.84 25.97
CA GLY A 97 7.94 -1.05 26.91
C GLY A 97 8.33 -0.74 28.37
N LYS A 98 7.40 -0.17 29.14
CA LYS A 98 7.58 0.11 30.58
C LYS A 98 6.83 -0.91 31.45
N LYS A 99 7.54 -1.43 32.47
CA LYS A 99 6.96 -1.87 33.75
C LYS A 99 6.64 -0.60 34.56
N GLY A 100 5.37 -0.22 34.68
CA GLY A 100 4.90 0.95 35.44
C GLY A 100 3.56 1.51 34.93
N LYS A 101 2.88 2.36 35.73
CA LYS A 101 1.64 3.05 35.31
C LYS A 101 1.98 4.14 34.26
N LYS A 102 1.23 4.19 33.15
CA LYS A 102 1.29 5.29 32.18
C LYS A 102 0.32 6.40 32.59
N PHE A 103 0.84 7.57 32.93
CA PHE A 103 0.03 8.72 33.35
C PHE A 103 -0.53 9.52 32.16
N VAL A 104 0.16 9.47 31.02
CA VAL A 104 -0.23 10.10 29.76
C VAL A 104 0.00 9.09 28.64
N ALA A 105 -0.92 8.97 27.69
CA ALA A 105 -0.72 8.10 26.54
C ALA A 105 0.38 8.67 25.64
N ASP A 106 1.19 7.81 25.02
CA ASP A 106 2.31 8.22 24.17
C ASP A 106 1.86 9.08 22.95
N ASN A 107 0.56 9.07 22.64
CA ASN A 107 -0.06 9.83 21.54
C ASN A 107 -0.60 11.21 21.97
N ASP A 108 -0.70 11.48 23.28
CA ASP A 108 -1.36 12.68 23.80
C ASP A 108 -0.35 13.80 24.06
N SER A 109 0.38 14.18 23.02
CA SER A 109 1.41 15.22 23.03
C SER A 109 0.92 16.56 23.59
N ILE A 110 -0.33 16.94 23.31
CA ILE A 110 -0.95 18.18 23.80
C ILE A 110 -0.99 18.19 25.33
N THR A 111 -1.43 17.09 25.94
CA THR A 111 -1.56 16.99 27.41
C THR A 111 -0.19 16.95 28.09
N LEU A 112 0.77 16.26 27.48
CA LEU A 112 2.16 16.20 27.95
C LEU A 112 2.82 17.58 27.89
N ASN A 113 2.68 18.30 26.77
CA ASN A 113 3.24 19.63 26.60
C ASN A 113 2.64 20.64 27.59
N ARG A 114 1.33 20.57 27.83
CA ARG A 114 0.67 21.41 28.85
C ARG A 114 1.26 21.17 30.24
N LEU A 115 1.41 19.91 30.62
CA LEU A 115 1.92 19.54 31.95
C LEU A 115 3.37 20.00 32.14
N ILE A 116 4.22 19.79 31.12
CA ILE A 116 5.62 20.24 31.16
C ILE A 116 5.68 21.76 31.34
N ARG A 117 4.94 22.53 30.52
CA ARG A 117 4.94 24.00 30.62
C ARG A 117 4.41 24.49 31.96
N GLN A 118 3.32 23.91 32.44
CA GLN A 118 2.75 24.29 33.74
C GLN A 118 3.72 24.00 34.89
N ILE A 119 4.39 22.84 34.87
CA ILE A 119 5.36 22.48 35.92
C ILE A 119 6.58 23.39 35.86
N ASN A 120 7.09 23.69 34.66
CA ASN A 120 8.23 24.59 34.50
C ASN A 120 7.88 26.00 35.01
N ASP A 121 6.72 26.54 34.64
CA ASP A 121 6.24 27.84 35.15
C ASP A 121 6.11 27.89 36.68
N GLU A 122 5.78 26.76 37.33
CA GLU A 122 5.72 26.67 38.79
C GLU A 122 7.11 26.58 39.46
N LYS A 123 8.13 26.13 38.73
CA LYS A 123 9.47 25.82 39.27
C LYS A 123 10.54 26.83 38.89
N ASP A 124 10.42 27.48 37.75
CA ASP A 124 11.36 28.49 37.30
C ASP A 124 11.14 29.78 38.11
N LEU A 125 12.11 30.09 38.96
CA LEU A 125 12.18 31.34 39.75
C LEU A 125 12.85 32.48 38.97
N GLU A 126 12.86 32.39 37.63
CA GLU A 126 13.56 33.33 36.77
C GLU A 126 12.93 34.73 36.82
N THR A 127 13.76 35.76 36.90
CA THR A 127 13.35 37.17 36.77
C THR A 127 13.11 37.49 35.30
N GLU A 128 11.99 37.02 34.77
CA GLU A 128 11.59 37.24 33.38
C GLU A 128 10.99 38.62 33.16
N SER A 129 11.02 39.07 31.90
CA SER A 129 10.26 40.25 31.50
C SER A 129 8.76 39.98 31.59
N LYS A 130 7.97 41.01 31.97
CA LYS A 130 6.49 40.91 32.04
C LYS A 130 5.87 40.40 30.75
N LEU A 131 6.48 40.71 29.60
CA LEU A 131 6.01 40.27 28.29
C LEU A 131 6.22 38.77 28.06
N GLU A 132 7.31 38.21 28.56
CA GLU A 132 7.62 36.78 28.41
C GLU A 132 6.70 35.94 29.28
N LYS A 133 6.47 36.37 30.53
CA LYS A 133 5.49 35.76 31.42
C LYS A 133 4.08 35.76 30.82
N ALA A 134 3.67 36.86 30.19
CA ALA A 134 2.37 36.94 29.52
C ALA A 134 2.25 35.93 28.37
N LYS A 135 3.30 35.79 27.54
CA LYS A 135 3.35 34.81 26.44
C LYS A 135 3.28 33.37 26.97
N ARG A 136 4.04 33.02 28.02
CA ARG A 136 4.00 31.67 28.62
C ARG A 136 2.61 31.30 29.13
N LEU A 137 1.96 32.23 29.82
CA LEU A 137 0.58 32.03 30.31
C LEU A 137 -0.43 31.90 29.17
N GLU A 138 -0.25 32.63 28.07
CA GLU A 138 -1.07 32.50 26.86
C GLU A 138 -0.90 31.12 26.22
N GLU A 139 0.33 30.64 26.07
CA GLU A 139 0.61 29.30 25.54
C GLU A 139 -0.02 28.20 26.40
N ILE A 140 0.02 28.31 27.73
CA ILE A 140 -0.67 27.37 28.63
C ILE A 140 -2.19 27.43 28.45
N ARG A 141 -2.76 28.63 28.25
CA ARG A 141 -4.20 28.81 28.01
C ARG A 141 -4.62 28.19 26.68
N GLU A 142 -3.83 28.38 25.62
CA GLU A 142 -4.08 27.77 24.31
C GLU A 142 -4.05 26.24 24.38
N LEU A 143 -3.02 25.66 25.02
CA LEU A 143 -2.93 24.22 25.20
C LEU A 143 -4.09 23.67 26.03
N ARG A 144 -4.54 24.39 27.07
CA ARG A 144 -5.75 24.03 27.83
C ARG A 144 -7.00 24.06 26.97
N ARG A 145 -7.15 25.08 26.11
CA ARG A 145 -8.29 25.19 25.19
C ARG A 145 -8.33 24.02 24.20
N GLN A 146 -7.19 23.69 23.59
CA GLN A 146 -7.07 22.57 22.65
C GLN A 146 -7.38 21.23 23.31
N GLU A 147 -6.94 21.00 24.54
CA GLU A 147 -7.28 19.77 25.27
C GLU A 147 -8.80 19.68 25.57
N MET A 148 -9.42 20.78 25.98
CA MET A 148 -10.86 20.81 26.24
C MET A 148 -11.66 20.56 24.97
N GLU A 149 -11.28 21.20 23.86
CA GLU A 149 -11.92 21.01 22.56
C GLU A 149 -11.81 19.55 22.10
N ARG A 150 -10.63 18.93 22.20
CA ARG A 150 -10.45 17.52 21.86
C ARG A 150 -11.32 16.60 22.72
N LYS A 151 -11.41 16.86 24.04
CA LYS A 151 -12.29 16.11 24.93
C LYS A 151 -13.77 16.28 24.58
N GLU A 152 -14.17 17.48 24.18
CA GLU A 152 -15.55 17.75 23.75
C GLU A 152 -15.87 17.04 22.44
N GLN A 153 -14.96 17.09 21.46
CA GLN A 153 -15.08 16.36 20.21
C GLN A 153 -15.19 14.85 20.45
N GLU A 154 -14.35 14.27 21.31
CA GLU A 154 -14.43 12.84 21.65
C GLU A 154 -15.76 12.46 22.29
N LYS A 155 -16.31 13.32 23.18
CA LYS A 155 -17.64 13.09 23.76
C LYS A 155 -18.73 13.18 22.70
N LYS A 156 -18.64 14.15 21.79
CA LYS A 156 -19.60 14.33 20.70
C LYS A 156 -19.60 13.13 19.76
N MET A 157 -18.42 12.69 19.31
CA MET A 157 -18.24 11.50 18.48
C MET A 157 -18.86 10.26 19.13
N LYS A 158 -18.56 9.99 20.41
CA LYS A 158 -19.15 8.85 21.13
C LYS A 158 -20.69 8.88 21.18
N VAL A 159 -21.28 10.06 21.26
CA VAL A 159 -22.75 10.23 21.25
C VAL A 159 -23.30 10.02 19.84
N GLU A 160 -22.64 10.54 18.82
CA GLU A 160 -23.03 10.38 17.41
C GLU A 160 -22.92 8.92 16.97
N ASP A 161 -21.82 8.25 17.27
CA ASP A 161 -21.59 6.83 16.98
C ASP A 161 -22.71 5.96 17.59
N LYS A 162 -23.04 6.18 18.86
CA LYS A 162 -24.13 5.45 19.53
C LYS A 162 -25.49 5.73 18.89
N LYS A 163 -25.76 6.98 18.49
CA LYS A 163 -27.01 7.32 17.78
C LYS A 163 -27.08 6.58 16.45
N GLU A 164 -26.00 6.51 15.70
CA GLU A 164 -25.92 5.78 14.44
C GLU A 164 -26.09 4.28 14.63
N GLU A 165 -25.41 3.69 15.61
CA GLU A 165 -25.58 2.27 15.97
C GLU A 165 -27.05 1.94 16.27
N ILE A 166 -27.74 2.76 17.06
CA ILE A 166 -29.15 2.56 17.38
C ILE A 166 -30.01 2.66 16.11
N LYS A 167 -29.75 3.66 15.24
CA LYS A 167 -30.47 3.81 13.97
C LYS A 167 -30.25 2.60 13.06
N LEU A 168 -29.03 2.10 12.94
CA LEU A 168 -28.68 0.93 12.13
C LEU A 168 -29.32 -0.34 12.69
N LYS A 169 -29.28 -0.56 14.00
CA LYS A 169 -29.99 -1.68 14.67
C LYS A 169 -31.49 -1.62 14.43
N ALA A 170 -32.11 -0.45 14.53
CA ALA A 170 -33.53 -0.28 14.25
C ALA A 170 -33.87 -0.47 12.75
N ALA A 171 -33.00 -0.05 11.83
CA ALA A 171 -33.18 -0.23 10.40
C ALA A 171 -33.06 -1.71 9.99
N THR A 172 -32.06 -2.41 10.52
CA THR A 172 -31.84 -3.85 10.28
C THR A 172 -33.00 -4.68 10.82
N ALA A 173 -33.45 -4.43 12.05
CA ALA A 173 -34.63 -5.10 12.63
C ALA A 173 -35.89 -4.89 11.78
N ARG A 174 -36.14 -3.67 11.30
CA ARG A 174 -37.27 -3.38 10.39
C ARG A 174 -37.15 -4.12 9.06
N SER A 175 -35.94 -4.20 8.49
CA SER A 175 -35.67 -4.94 7.26
C SER A 175 -35.94 -6.44 7.43
N ILE A 176 -35.46 -7.03 8.53
CA ILE A 176 -35.71 -8.44 8.88
C ILE A 176 -37.21 -8.69 9.03
N ARG A 177 -37.94 -7.84 9.78
CA ARG A 177 -39.40 -7.98 9.94
C ARG A 177 -40.13 -7.94 8.60
N ARG A 178 -39.75 -7.04 7.70
CA ARG A 178 -40.33 -6.96 6.35
C ARG A 178 -40.02 -8.20 5.51
N LYS A 179 -38.79 -8.73 5.58
CA LYS A 179 -38.42 -9.97 4.88
C LYS A 179 -39.22 -11.16 5.42
N ASN A 180 -39.30 -11.33 6.74
CA ASN A 180 -40.05 -12.43 7.37
C ASN A 180 -41.54 -12.35 7.03
N ALA A 181 -42.14 -11.15 7.05
CA ALA A 181 -43.54 -10.98 6.65
C ALA A 181 -43.78 -11.34 5.17
N LYS A 182 -42.83 -11.04 4.27
CA LYS A 182 -42.91 -11.46 2.86
C LYS A 182 -42.78 -12.98 2.72
N LEU A 183 -41.89 -13.61 3.48
CA LEU A 183 -41.72 -15.06 3.49
C LEU A 183 -43.00 -15.76 3.99
N ALA A 184 -43.56 -15.30 5.11
CA ALA A 184 -44.82 -15.84 5.64
C ALA A 184 -45.98 -15.70 4.63
N LYS A 185 -46.12 -14.55 3.96
CA LYS A 185 -47.11 -14.38 2.88
C LYS A 185 -46.88 -15.35 1.71
N LYS A 186 -45.62 -15.59 1.35
CA LYS A 186 -45.28 -16.54 0.27
C LYS A 186 -45.59 -17.98 0.65
N GLU A 187 -45.43 -18.35 1.92
CA GLU A 187 -45.82 -19.68 2.42
C GLU A 187 -47.33 -19.87 2.43
N ILE A 188 -48.09 -18.87 2.87
CA ILE A 188 -49.56 -18.91 2.86
C ILE A 188 -50.13 -18.99 1.42
N LEU A 189 -49.43 -18.39 0.44
CA LEU A 189 -49.84 -18.40 -0.97
C LEU A 189 -49.37 -19.65 -1.75
N LYS A 190 -48.56 -20.53 -1.15
CA LYS A 190 -48.26 -21.83 -1.78
C LYS A 190 -49.46 -22.76 -1.54
N PRO A 191 -50.17 -23.21 -2.59
CA PRO A 191 -51.22 -24.20 -2.40
C PRO A 191 -50.58 -25.51 -1.91
N ASP A 192 -51.10 -26.08 -0.83
CA ASP A 192 -50.70 -27.41 -0.37
C ASP A 192 -50.86 -28.40 -1.53
N SER A 193 -49.76 -29.07 -1.88
CA SER A 193 -49.77 -30.12 -2.89
C SER A 193 -50.70 -31.23 -2.39
N LYS A 194 -51.91 -31.31 -2.97
CA LYS A 194 -52.88 -32.36 -2.67
C LYS A 194 -52.20 -33.72 -2.86
N LYS A 195 -52.15 -34.52 -1.79
CA LYS A 195 -51.62 -35.89 -1.83
C LYS A 195 -52.52 -36.71 -2.76
N SER A 196 -52.00 -37.10 -3.92
CA SER A 196 -52.66 -38.03 -4.83
C SER A 196 -52.50 -39.44 -4.29
N VAL A 197 -53.61 -40.11 -3.95
CA VAL A 197 -53.60 -41.54 -3.61
C VAL A 197 -53.69 -42.33 -4.92
N SER A 198 -52.71 -43.18 -5.19
CA SER A 198 -52.73 -44.11 -6.33
C SER A 198 -53.53 -45.36 -5.95
N PHE A 199 -54.59 -45.66 -6.70
CA PHE A 199 -55.28 -46.95 -6.63
C PHE A 199 -54.56 -47.94 -7.56
N ALA A 200 -54.24 -49.11 -7.02
CA ALA A 200 -53.61 -50.24 -7.71
C ALA A 200 -54.65 -51.20 -8.29
#